data_AF-A0A4P9XXP0-F1
#
_entry.id   AF-A0A4P9XXP0-F1
#
_cell.length_a   1.000
_cell.length_b   1.000
_cell.length_c   1.000
_cell.angle_alpha   90.00
_cell.angle_beta   90.00
_cell.angle_gamma   90.00
#
_symmetry.space_group_name_H-M   'P 1'
#
loop_
_entity.id
_entity.type
_entity.pdbx_description
1 polymer ?
#
loop_
_entity_poly.entity_id
_entity_poly.type
_entity_poly.pdbx_seq_one_letter_code
_entity_poly.pdbx_strand_id
1 'polypeptide(L)' 'AKKELLTEEQKRVNHIRSEQKRRDAIRHGFQDLSEIVPALHGVRVSKSVMLEEAAAWIAQLETECCQLQNEINMLDTKL' A
#
# COMPACT_ATOMS: atom_id res chain seq x y z
N ALA A 1 -37.73 8.39 14.15
CA ALA A 1 -37.79 7.71 12.84
C ALA A 1 -37.33 6.27 13.01
N LYS A 2 -38.21 5.28 12.82
CA LYS A 2 -37.85 3.85 12.84
C LYS A 2 -36.96 3.61 11.62
N LYS A 3 -35.71 3.15 11.82
CA LYS A 3 -34.89 2.64 10.71
C LYS A 3 -35.64 1.43 10.13
N GLU A 4 -36.16 1.59 8.91
CA GLU A 4 -36.70 0.45 8.18
C GLU A 4 -35.58 -0.58 8.00
N LEU A 5 -35.88 -1.82 8.39
CA LEU A 5 -34.95 -2.92 8.24
C LEU A 5 -34.83 -3.23 6.75
N LEU A 6 -33.59 -3.32 6.25
CA LEU A 6 -33.32 -3.69 4.86
C LEU A 6 -33.97 -5.04 4.55
N THR A 7 -34.62 -5.15 3.39
CA THR A 7 -35.08 -6.44 2.87
C THR A 7 -33.90 -7.36 2.60
N GLU A 8 -34.11 -8.68 2.56
CA GLU A 8 -33.03 -9.63 2.27
C GLU A 8 -32.38 -9.37 0.91
N GLU A 9 -33.16 -8.96 -0.09
CA GLU A 9 -32.64 -8.55 -1.39
C GLU A 9 -31.77 -7.28 -1.29
N GLN A 10 -32.21 -6.28 -0.53
CA GLN A 10 -31.42 -5.07 -0.29
C GLN A 10 -30.12 -5.39 0.46
N LYS A 11 -30.14 -6.30 1.44
CA LYS A 11 -28.92 -6.76 2.13
C LYS A 11 -27.96 -7.45 1.17
N ARG A 12 -28.46 -8.33 0.30
CA ARG A 12 -27.66 -9.02 -0.71
C ARG A 12 -26.99 -8.05 -1.67
N VAL A 13 -27.74 -7.09 -2.21
CA VAL A 13 -27.21 -6.06 -3.11
C VAL A 13 -26.16 -5.19 -2.41
N ASN A 14 -26.44 -4.74 -1.18
CA ASN A 14 -25.49 -3.94 -0.42
C ASN A 14 -24.21 -4.72 -0.10
N HIS A 15 -24.31 -6.02 0.20
CA HIS A 15 -23.15 -6.88 0.43
C HIS A 15 -22.27 -6.98 -0.82
N ILE A 16 -22.86 -7.25 -1.99
CA ILE A 16 -22.14 -7.31 -3.28
C ILE A 16 -21.44 -5.97 -3.56
N ARG A 17 -22.15 -4.85 -3.40
CA ARG A 17 -21.59 -3.52 -3.64
C ARG A 17 -20.43 -3.20 -2.69
N SER A 18 -20.56 -3.58 -1.42
CA SER A 18 -19.53 -3.34 -0.40
C SER A 18 -18.28 -4.16 -0.69
N GLU A 19 -18.45 -5.42 -1.11
CA GLU A 19 -17.34 -6.30 -1.49
C GLU A 19 -16.67 -5.82 -2.79
N GLN A 20 -17.43 -5.35 -3.78
CA GLN A 20 -16.87 -4.76 -4.99
C GLN A 20 -16.01 -3.54 -4.66
N LYS A 21 -16.53 -2.61 -3.83
CA LYS A 21 -15.78 -1.45 -3.36
C LYS A 21 -14.50 -1.86 -2.62
N ARG A 22 -14.55 -2.89 -1.76
CA ARG A 22 -13.39 -3.42 -1.04
C ARG A 22 -12.33 -3.95 -2.01
N ARG A 23 -12.74 -4.72 -3.02
CA ARG A 23 -11.84 -5.28 -4.04
C ARG A 23 -11.21 -4.20 -4.91
N ASP A 24 -11.97 -3.17 -5.27
CA ASP A 24 -11.48 -2.06 -6.07
C ASP A 24 -10.46 -1.23 -5.30
N ALA A 25 -10.71 -0.97 -4.00
CA ALA A 25 -9.72 -0.34 -3.12
C ALA A 25 -8.41 -1.13 -3.03
N ILE A 26 -8.48 -2.46 -2.90
CA ILE A 26 -7.28 -3.31 -2.90
C ILE A 26 -6.55 -3.23 -4.25
N ARG A 27 -7.29 -3.24 -5.36
CA ARG A 27 -6.69 -3.15 -6.70
C ARG A 27 -5.95 -1.83 -6.89
N HIS A 28 -6.55 -0.71 -6.48
CA HIS A 28 -5.88 0.59 -6.52
C HIS A 28 -4.63 0.60 -5.64
N GLY A 29 -4.69 0.05 -4.41
CA GLY A 29 -3.51 -0.03 -3.56
C GLY A 29 -2.33 -0.81 -4.19
N PHE A 30 -2.61 -1.88 -4.95
CA PHE A 30 -1.55 -2.57 -5.71
C PHE A 30 -1.04 -1.75 -6.89
N GLN A 31 -1.90 -0.97 -7.55
CA GLN A 31 -1.48 -0.09 -8.63
C GLN A 31 -0.58 1.03 -8.09
N ASP A 32 -0.98 1.68 -7.00
CA ASP A 32 -0.16 2.68 -6.31
C ASP A 32 1.18 2.07 -5.90
N LEU A 33 1.17 0.85 -5.35
CA LEU A 33 2.41 0.14 -4.98
C LEU A 33 3.34 -0.05 -6.19
N SER A 34 2.80 -0.38 -7.36
CA SER A 34 3.58 -0.51 -8.60
C SER A 34 4.11 0.80 -9.14
N GLU A 35 3.58 1.95 -8.72
CA GLU A 35 4.02 3.28 -9.11
C GLU A 35 4.96 3.92 -8.08
N ILE A 36 4.97 3.42 -6.85
CA ILE A 36 5.84 3.94 -5.78
C ILE A 36 7.15 3.15 -5.70
N VAL A 37 7.09 1.81 -5.80
CA VAL A 37 8.25 0.93 -5.65
C VAL A 37 9.01 0.85 -6.99
N PRO A 38 10.26 1.35 -7.10
CA PRO A 38 10.97 1.43 -8.38
C PRO A 38 11.13 0.08 -9.10
N ALA A 39 11.34 -1.01 -8.35
CA ALA A 39 11.49 -2.35 -8.89
C ALA A 39 10.20 -2.90 -9.56
N LEU A 40 9.04 -2.32 -9.25
CA LEU A 40 7.73 -2.75 -9.75
C LEU A 40 7.22 -1.90 -10.92
N HIS A 41 7.90 -0.80 -11.27
CA HIS A 41 7.46 0.15 -12.29
C HIS A 41 7.34 -0.49 -13.67
N GLY A 42 6.13 -0.52 -14.22
CA GLY A 42 5.88 -1.04 -15.57
C GLY A 42 6.04 -2.56 -15.71
N VAL A 43 6.28 -3.29 -14.61
CA VAL A 43 6.46 -4.75 -14.61
C VAL A 43 5.19 -5.44 -14.12
N ARG A 44 4.76 -6.48 -14.83
CA ARG A 44 3.69 -7.37 -14.36
C ARG A 44 4.28 -8.50 -13.53
N VAL A 45 4.10 -8.40 -12.21
CA VAL A 45 4.45 -9.46 -11.25
C VAL A 45 3.21 -9.92 -10.48
N SER A 46 3.36 -11.02 -9.73
CA SER A 46 2.29 -11.51 -8.86
C SER A 46 2.12 -10.59 -7.64
N LYS A 47 0.92 -10.60 -7.03
CA LYS A 47 0.64 -9.81 -5.82
C LYS A 47 1.56 -10.16 -4.64
N SER A 48 1.98 -11.41 -4.50
CA SER A 48 2.93 -11.82 -3.45
C SER A 48 4.27 -11.14 -3.66
N VAL A 49 4.79 -11.22 -4.89
CA VAL A 49 6.07 -10.60 -5.27
C VAL A 49 6.01 -9.09 -5.08
N MET A 50 4.90 -8.43 -5.43
CA MET A 50 4.76 -6.99 -5.17
C MET A 50 4.91 -6.63 -3.69
N LEU A 51 4.32 -7.43 -2.79
CA LEU A 51 4.42 -7.19 -1.35
C LEU A 51 5.83 -7.48 -0.82
N GLU A 52 6.48 -8.53 -1.33
CA GLU A 52 7.86 -8.87 -0.98
C GLU A 52 8.84 -7.78 -1.42
N GLU A 53 8.75 -7.32 -2.66
CA GLU A 53 9.57 -6.22 -3.20
C GLU A 53 9.32 -4.89 -2.45
N ALA A 54 8.06 -4.61 -2.10
CA ALA A 54 7.74 -3.44 -1.29
C ALA A 54 8.36 -3.49 0.11
N ALA A 55 8.30 -4.65 0.78
CA ALA A 55 8.91 -4.83 2.09
C ALA A 55 10.44 -4.69 2.02
N ALA A 56 11.06 -5.27 0.99
CA ALA A 56 12.49 -5.13 0.74
C ALA A 56 12.89 -3.66 0.52
N TRP A 57 12.11 -2.92 -0.27
CA TRP A 57 12.37 -1.52 -0.55
C TRP A 57 12.24 -0.64 0.70
N ILE A 58 11.25 -0.89 1.58
CA ILE A 58 11.14 -0.19 2.87
C ILE A 58 12.39 -0.40 3.71
N ALA A 59 12.86 -1.65 3.84
CA ALA A 59 14.07 -1.96 4.62
C ALA A 59 15.33 -1.28 4.04
N GLN A 60 15.41 -1.17 2.71
CA GLN A 60 16.47 -0.44 2.03
C GLN A 60 16.41 1.05 2.37
N LEU A 61 15.25 1.69 2.25
CA LEU A 61 15.06 3.11 2.59
C LEU A 61 15.42 3.41 4.06
N GLU A 62 15.02 2.54 5.00
CA GLU A 62 15.38 2.70 6.41
C GLU A 62 16.90 2.66 6.62
N THR A 63 17.59 1.77 5.91
CA THR A 63 19.05 1.66 5.95
C THR A 63 19.71 2.92 5.38
N GLU A 64 19.25 3.39 4.22
CA GLU A 64 19.75 4.62 3.58
C GLU A 64 19.52 5.86 4.46
N CYS A 65 18.33 5.99 5.05
CA CYS A 65 18.03 7.06 6.01
C CYS A 65 18.97 7.04 7.21
N CYS A 66 19.28 5.86 7.76
CA CYS A 66 20.24 5.73 8.85
C CYS A 66 21.65 6.16 8.44
N GLN A 67 22.10 5.75 7.25
CA GLN A 67 23.41 6.13 6.72
C GLN A 67 23.53 7.65 6.52
N LEU A 68 22.53 8.27 5.89
CA LEU A 68 22.49 9.71 5.68
C LEU A 68 22.48 10.48 6.99
N GLN A 69 21.72 10.01 8.00
CA GLN A 69 21.72 10.63 9.33
C GLN A 69 23.09 10.56 10.00
N ASN A 70 23.80 9.43 9.87
CA ASN A 70 25.15 9.28 10.38
C ASN A 70 26.13 10.22 9.67
N GLU A 71 26.00 10.39 8.36
CA GLU A 71 26.83 11.31 7.57
C GLU A 71 26.60 12.76 7.99
N ILE A 72 25.34 13.19 8.14
CA ILE A 72 24.99 14.52 8.67
C ILE A 72 25.64 14.75 10.04
N ASN A 73 25.48 13.81 10.97
CA ASN A 73 26.07 13.92 12.31
C ASN A 73 27.61 14.00 12.27
N MET A 74 28.25 13.28 11.34
CA MET A 74 29.70 13.33 11.16
C MET A 74 30.19 14.66 10.57
N LEU A 75 29.38 15.31 9.73
CA LEU A 75 29.70 16.61 9.18
C LEU A 75 29.49 17.72 10.21
N ASP A 76 28.40 17.66 10.97
CA ASP A 76 28.10 18.62 12.05
C ASP A 76 29.15 18.57 13.17
N THR A 77 29.72 17.39 13.47
CA THR A 77 30.80 17.25 14.47
C THR A 77 32.17 17.74 13.98
N LYS A 78 32.34 18.00 12.68
CA LYS A 78 33.58 18.50 12.07
C LYS A 78 33.60 20.03 11.86
N LEU A 79 32.47 20.70 12.11
CA LEU A 79 32.33 22.16 12.15
C LEU A 79 32.52 22.67 13.58
#